data_AF-A0AAN6FKV5-F1
#
_entry.id   AF-A0AAN6FKV5-F1
#
_cell.length_a   1.000
_cell.length_b   1.000
_cell.length_c   1.000
_cell.angle_alpha   90.00
_cell.angle_beta   90.00
_cell.angle_gamma   90.00
#
_symmetry.space_group_name_H-M   'P 1'
#
loop_
_entity.id
_entity.type
_entity.pdbx_description
1 polymer ?
#
loop_
_entity_poly.entity_id
_entity_poly.type
_entity_poly.pdbx_seq_one_letter_code
_entity_poly.pdbx_strand_id
1 'polypeptide(L)'
;MLCTTLRRRASFSSVVPALTTTAGLSLRESRLDTHDIAIALGAADDPATGIATTTRHLRYLLLAPSFLDQNHIGITLDRIQHFASLTGSQDLAIVFLLQPPPATGFASAQHLFDDASNSSRSSSDGMYAYTSLQAALMDRSDIPYIPILPLGTLSTLPDLLKRHTSSMARSPPKAISRPPKSLDLLRLCTANPPMPQQTAYILSDLFPGLRELATACTSISSAPGSSSPSARAATGLLSSQDTEMLGMSTQTSHAGGYGKLKRLRDLVGEQQCLDVVDFWREEWTAD
;
A
#
# COMPACT_ATOMS: atom_id res chain seq x y z
N MET A 1 -4.00 25.39 7.67
CA MET A 1 -2.68 25.86 7.19
C MET A 1 -2.23 24.97 6.04
N LEU A 2 -1.57 25.55 5.05
CA LEU A 2 -1.04 24.91 3.85
C LEU A 2 0.45 25.21 3.73
N CYS A 3 1.29 24.24 3.42
CA CYS A 3 2.73 24.48 3.29
C CYS A 3 3.04 25.33 2.04
N THR A 4 3.82 26.40 2.20
CA THR A 4 4.24 27.29 1.11
C THR A 4 5.04 26.61 0.01
N THR A 5 5.75 25.51 0.32
CA THR A 5 6.54 24.76 -0.67
C THR A 5 5.67 23.92 -1.60
N LEU A 6 4.39 23.68 -1.27
CA LEU A 6 3.50 22.83 -2.06
C LEU A 6 3.28 23.37 -3.47
N ARG A 7 3.27 24.70 -3.64
CA ARG A 7 3.16 25.37 -4.94
C ARG A 7 4.32 25.05 -5.88
N ARG A 8 5.49 24.70 -5.34
CA ARG A 8 6.69 24.33 -6.13
C ARG A 8 6.70 22.86 -6.54
N ARG A 9 5.85 22.02 -5.95
CA ARG A 9 5.80 20.58 -6.23
C ARG A 9 4.88 20.35 -7.43
N ALA A 10 5.44 19.93 -8.56
CA ALA A 10 4.71 19.76 -9.82
C ALA A 10 3.43 18.91 -9.67
N SER A 11 3.49 17.83 -8.88
CA SER A 11 2.35 16.93 -8.64
C SER A 11 1.18 17.55 -7.87
N PHE A 12 1.39 18.67 -7.18
CA PHE A 12 0.39 19.28 -6.28
C PHE A 12 0.18 20.78 -6.53
N SER A 13 0.92 21.42 -7.43
CA SER A 13 0.85 22.87 -7.63
C SER A 13 -0.54 23.33 -8.08
N SER A 14 -1.23 22.55 -8.91
CA SER A 14 -2.53 22.87 -9.49
C SER A 14 -3.70 22.81 -8.49
N VAL A 15 -3.54 22.14 -7.34
CA VAL A 15 -4.61 22.06 -6.31
C VAL A 15 -4.55 23.18 -5.28
N VAL A 16 -3.41 23.89 -5.20
CA VAL A 16 -3.21 24.99 -4.25
C VAL A 16 -4.37 26.01 -4.30
N PRO A 17 -4.80 26.52 -5.48
CA PRO A 17 -5.91 27.47 -5.55
C PRO A 17 -7.23 26.90 -5.00
N ALA A 18 -7.52 25.62 -5.25
CA ALA A 18 -8.73 24.98 -4.76
C ALA A 18 -8.72 24.87 -3.23
N LEU A 19 -7.56 24.59 -2.62
CA LEU A 19 -7.39 24.50 -1.17
C LEU A 19 -7.46 25.87 -0.46
N THR A 20 -6.99 26.94 -1.12
CA THR A 20 -6.96 28.28 -0.53
C THR A 20 -8.27 29.06 -0.71
N THR A 21 -8.98 28.86 -1.83
CA THR A 21 -10.03 29.81 -2.25
C THR A 21 -11.39 29.15 -2.49
N THR A 22 -11.42 27.98 -3.13
CA THR A 22 -12.65 27.51 -3.81
C THR A 22 -13.34 26.36 -3.10
N ALA A 23 -12.62 25.55 -2.33
CA ALA A 23 -13.13 24.30 -1.82
C ALA A 23 -13.53 24.34 -0.33
N GLY A 24 -13.88 25.49 0.24
CA GLY A 24 -14.45 25.59 1.60
C GLY A 24 -13.55 25.15 2.77
N LEU A 25 -12.27 24.86 2.52
CA LEU A 25 -11.26 24.67 3.57
C LEU A 25 -10.53 25.98 3.92
N SER A 26 -10.55 26.94 2.98
CA SER A 26 -9.98 28.30 3.11
C SER A 26 -8.60 28.31 3.81
N LEU A 27 -7.73 27.39 3.40
CA LEU A 27 -6.44 27.19 4.06
C LEU A 27 -5.54 28.37 3.75
N ARG A 28 -4.94 28.95 4.80
CA ARG A 28 -3.88 29.94 4.64
C ARG A 28 -2.53 29.27 4.47
N GLU A 29 -1.75 29.76 3.52
CA GLU A 29 -0.36 29.35 3.37
C GLU A 29 0.45 29.75 4.61
N SER A 30 1.29 28.83 5.08
CA SER A 30 2.17 29.00 6.24
C SER A 30 3.44 28.18 6.01
N ARG A 31 4.51 28.52 6.73
CA ARG A 31 5.73 27.71 6.75
C ARG A 31 5.49 26.50 7.64
N LEU A 32 5.35 25.33 7.03
CA LEU A 32 5.22 24.05 7.70
C LEU A 32 6.44 23.20 7.35
N ASP A 33 7.30 22.94 8.32
CA ASP A 33 8.57 22.23 8.05
C ASP A 33 8.38 20.70 7.99
N THR A 34 7.32 20.17 8.59
CA THR A 34 7.18 18.72 8.85
C THR A 34 6.01 18.05 8.14
N HIS A 35 5.03 18.83 7.67
CA HIS A 35 3.81 18.33 7.04
C HIS A 35 3.30 19.33 6.00
N ASP A 36 2.43 18.88 5.12
CA ASP A 36 1.98 19.69 3.98
C ASP A 36 0.68 20.45 4.28
N ILE A 37 -0.22 19.87 5.08
CA ILE A 37 -1.52 20.48 5.42
C ILE A 37 -1.84 20.26 6.90
N ALA A 38 -2.35 21.28 7.58
CA ALA A 38 -2.94 21.15 8.92
C ALA A 38 -4.35 21.75 8.97
N ILE A 39 -5.31 20.97 9.48
CA ILE A 39 -6.71 21.35 9.65
C ILE A 39 -7.07 21.27 11.13
N ALA A 40 -7.71 22.31 11.69
CA ALA A 40 -8.12 22.30 13.09
C ALA A 40 -9.29 21.32 13.30
N LEU A 41 -9.18 20.48 14.34
CA LEU A 41 -10.21 19.53 14.78
C LEU A 41 -10.95 20.13 15.99
N GLY A 42 -11.75 21.16 15.74
CA GLY A 42 -12.52 21.86 16.76
C GLY A 42 -11.72 22.96 17.49
N ALA A 43 -12.47 23.91 18.05
CA ALA A 43 -11.96 24.89 18.99
C ALA A 43 -12.49 24.54 20.36
N ALA A 44 -11.61 24.49 21.36
CA ALA A 44 -12.02 24.41 22.75
C ALA A 44 -12.10 25.85 23.26
N ASP A 45 -13.23 26.24 23.83
CA ASP A 45 -13.32 27.51 24.53
C ASP A 45 -12.46 27.41 25.78
N ASP A 46 -11.45 28.27 25.89
CA ASP A 46 -10.70 28.40 27.11
C ASP A 46 -11.62 29.00 28.19
N PRO A 47 -11.95 28.26 29.27
CA PRO A 47 -12.91 28.71 30.28
C PRO A 47 -12.43 29.96 31.03
N ALA A 48 -11.14 30.30 30.98
CA ALA A 48 -10.58 31.46 31.65
C ALA A 48 -10.65 32.75 30.81
N THR A 49 -10.60 32.65 29.48
CA THR A 49 -10.48 33.82 28.58
C THR A 49 -11.66 33.98 27.63
N GLY A 50 -12.51 32.95 27.48
CA GLY A 50 -13.59 32.94 26.49
C GLY A 50 -13.08 32.96 25.03
N ILE A 51 -11.78 32.78 24.83
CA ILE A 51 -11.16 32.73 23.51
C ILE A 51 -11.09 31.27 23.08
N ALA A 52 -11.72 30.98 21.95
CA ALA A 52 -11.68 29.69 21.30
C ALA A 52 -10.22 29.37 20.88
N THR A 53 -9.55 28.48 21.61
CA THR A 53 -8.20 28.01 21.26
C THR A 53 -8.30 26.65 20.59
N THR A 54 -7.70 26.52 19.41
CA THR A 54 -7.64 25.24 18.69
C THR A 54 -6.53 24.39 19.28
N THR A 55 -6.88 23.41 20.11
CA THR A 55 -5.91 22.53 20.79
C THR A 55 -5.49 21.33 19.94
N ARG A 56 -6.29 20.96 18.93
CA ARG A 56 -6.09 19.73 18.14
C ARG A 56 -6.05 20.04 16.65
N HIS A 57 -5.04 19.52 15.96
CA HIS A 57 -4.88 19.65 14.51
C HIS A 57 -4.68 18.30 13.85
N LEU A 58 -5.46 18.04 12.80
CA LEU A 58 -5.25 16.95 11.86
C LEU A 58 -4.22 17.37 10.81
N ARG A 59 -3.11 16.63 10.75
CA ARG A 59 -1.99 16.94 9.86
C ARG A 59 -1.91 15.91 8.75
N TYR A 60 -1.58 16.38 7.56
CA TYR A 60 -1.46 15.55 6.38
C TYR A 60 -0.10 15.72 5.72
N LEU A 61 0.48 14.59 5.32
CA LEU A 61 1.64 14.51 4.46
C LEU A 61 1.18 14.10 3.05
N LEU A 62 1.53 14.87 2.03
CA LEU A 62 1.16 14.58 0.65
C LEU A 62 2.32 13.89 -0.07
N LEU A 63 2.08 12.73 -0.64
CA LEU A 63 3.06 11.93 -1.39
C LEU A 63 2.53 11.58 -2.78
N ALA A 64 3.45 11.38 -3.71
CA ALA A 64 3.19 10.97 -5.09
C ALA A 64 4.26 9.92 -5.50
N PRO A 65 4.09 9.20 -6.62
CA PRO A 65 4.99 8.11 -7.01
C PRO A 65 6.45 8.58 -7.16
N SER A 66 6.67 9.79 -7.66
CA SER A 66 8.01 10.41 -7.81
C SER A 66 8.79 10.57 -6.50
N PHE A 67 8.15 10.44 -5.33
CA PHE A 67 8.83 10.48 -4.03
C PHE A 67 9.41 9.13 -3.63
N LEU A 68 9.08 8.06 -4.37
CA LEU A 68 9.45 6.68 -4.09
C LEU A 68 10.47 6.13 -5.09
N ASP A 69 10.99 6.98 -5.98
CA ASP A 69 12.12 6.62 -6.84
C ASP A 69 13.28 6.09 -5.98
N GLN A 70 14.08 5.20 -6.55
CA GLN A 70 15.14 4.47 -5.84
C GLN A 70 16.14 5.40 -5.10
N ASN A 71 16.31 6.63 -5.58
CA ASN A 71 17.18 7.64 -4.99
C ASN A 71 16.53 8.43 -3.83
N HIS A 72 15.19 8.42 -3.71
CA HIS A 72 14.43 9.27 -2.79
C HIS A 72 13.68 8.49 -1.70
N ILE A 73 13.49 7.18 -1.87
CA ILE A 73 12.73 6.35 -0.92
C ILE A 73 13.22 6.48 0.53
N GLY A 74 14.54 6.48 0.78
CA GLY A 74 15.10 6.62 2.13
C GLY A 74 14.75 7.96 2.77
N ILE A 75 14.90 9.06 2.02
CA ILE A 75 14.53 10.41 2.47
C ILE A 75 13.04 10.50 2.77
N THR A 76 12.20 9.86 1.93
CA THR A 76 10.75 9.82 2.14
C THR A 76 10.40 9.05 3.42
N LEU A 77 11.05 7.92 3.70
CA LEU A 77 10.84 7.16 4.92
C LEU A 77 11.29 7.95 6.17
N ASP A 78 12.44 8.61 6.14
CA ASP A 78 12.92 9.46 7.24
C ASP A 78 11.95 10.63 7.49
N ARG A 79 11.39 11.21 6.42
CA ARG A 79 10.36 12.24 6.52
C ARG A 79 9.07 11.71 7.15
N ILE A 80 8.65 10.49 6.81
CA ILE A 80 7.48 9.84 7.41
C ILE A 80 7.73 9.55 8.89
N GLN A 81 8.92 9.06 9.25
CA GLN A 81 9.30 8.80 10.64
C GLN A 81 9.28 10.09 11.46
N HIS A 82 9.86 11.17 10.93
CA HIS A 82 9.82 12.47 11.59
C HIS A 82 8.38 12.99 11.73
N PHE A 83 7.57 12.85 10.68
CA PHE A 83 6.15 13.19 10.71
C PHE A 83 5.40 12.43 11.81
N ALA A 84 5.63 11.11 11.94
CA ALA A 84 5.05 10.25 12.97
C ALA A 84 5.39 10.72 14.39
N SER A 85 6.63 11.20 14.60
CA SER A 85 7.11 11.62 15.92
C SER A 85 6.43 12.89 16.47
N LEU A 86 5.78 13.71 15.62
CA LEU A 86 5.20 14.99 16.02
C LEU A 86 4.11 14.88 17.08
N THR A 87 3.30 13.82 16.99
CA THR A 87 2.12 13.59 17.84
C THR A 87 1.99 12.14 18.26
N GLY A 88 3.07 11.35 18.14
CA GLY A 88 3.04 9.91 18.39
C GLY A 88 2.02 9.19 17.49
N SER A 89 1.97 9.56 16.21
CA SER A 89 1.01 9.10 15.21
C SER A 89 -0.47 9.41 15.46
N GLN A 90 -0.79 10.31 16.40
CA GLN A 90 -2.17 10.78 16.58
C GLN A 90 -2.48 11.94 15.62
N ASP A 91 -3.67 11.95 15.03
CA ASP A 91 -4.12 13.03 14.14
C ASP A 91 -3.19 13.28 12.95
N LEU A 92 -2.62 12.19 12.43
CA LEU A 92 -1.79 12.19 11.23
C LEU A 92 -2.45 11.34 10.15
N ALA A 93 -2.29 11.74 8.89
CA ALA A 93 -2.59 10.91 7.75
C ALA A 93 -1.61 11.20 6.61
N ILE A 94 -1.33 10.21 5.78
CA ILE A 94 -0.62 10.37 4.51
C ILE A 94 -1.67 10.36 3.42
N VAL A 95 -1.62 11.31 2.48
CA VAL A 95 -2.42 11.25 1.25
C VAL A 95 -1.49 10.90 0.11
N PHE A 96 -1.77 9.81 -0.58
CA PHE A 96 -0.94 9.30 -1.66
C PHE A 96 -1.65 9.48 -3.00
N LEU A 97 -1.10 10.30 -3.89
CA LEU A 97 -1.63 10.56 -5.22
C LEU A 97 -1.33 9.38 -6.15
N LEU A 98 -2.36 8.67 -6.60
CA LEU A 98 -2.23 7.52 -7.49
C LEU A 98 -2.03 7.95 -8.94
N GLN A 99 -2.71 8.99 -9.40
CA GLN A 99 -2.59 9.49 -10.76
C GLN A 99 -2.04 10.92 -10.74
N PRO A 100 -0.70 11.08 -10.76
CA PRO A 100 -0.11 12.41 -10.86
C PRO A 100 -0.48 13.05 -12.20
N PRO A 101 -0.72 14.38 -12.24
CA PRO A 101 -0.94 15.08 -13.49
C PRO A 101 0.28 14.90 -14.41
N PRO A 102 0.08 14.79 -15.74
CA PRO A 102 1.18 14.66 -16.68
C PRO A 102 2.13 15.85 -16.52
N ALA A 103 3.43 15.57 -16.54
CA ALA A 103 4.44 16.60 -16.36
C ALA A 103 4.30 17.64 -17.48
N THR A 104 3.87 18.86 -17.15
CA THR A 104 3.71 19.97 -18.10
C THR A 104 5.03 20.65 -18.47
N GLY A 105 6.17 19.97 -18.23
CA GLY A 105 7.49 20.43 -18.65
C GLY A 105 7.76 20.11 -20.12
N PHE A 106 8.70 20.84 -20.74
CA PHE A 106 9.20 20.51 -22.09
C PHE A 106 9.70 19.06 -22.12
N ALA A 107 8.89 18.15 -22.64
CA ALA A 107 9.32 16.79 -22.92
C ALA A 107 10.18 16.81 -24.18
N SER A 108 11.39 16.27 -24.08
CA SER A 108 12.21 15.99 -25.27
C SER A 108 11.40 15.14 -26.24
N ALA A 109 11.55 15.36 -27.55
CA ALA A 109 10.83 14.60 -28.57
C ALA A 109 11.00 13.07 -28.42
N GLN A 110 12.09 12.60 -27.80
CA GLN A 110 12.30 11.19 -27.44
C GLN A 110 11.26 10.66 -26.44
N HIS A 111 10.84 11.44 -25.44
CA HIS A 111 9.86 11.01 -24.43
C HIS A 111 8.44 10.85 -24.99
N LEU A 112 8.10 11.60 -26.04
CA LEU A 112 6.78 11.50 -26.69
C LEU A 112 6.61 10.18 -27.47
N PHE A 113 7.71 9.60 -27.98
CA PHE A 113 7.67 8.29 -28.64
C PHE A 113 7.56 7.14 -27.63
N ASP A 114 8.16 7.28 -26.44
CA ASP A 114 8.00 6.30 -25.35
C ASP A 114 6.61 6.36 -24.71
N ASP A 115 6.02 7.55 -24.52
CA ASP A 115 4.68 7.71 -23.91
C ASP A 115 3.54 7.19 -24.80
N ALA A 116 3.67 7.26 -26.12
CA ALA A 116 2.67 6.72 -27.06
C ALA A 116 2.55 5.18 -26.97
N SER A 117 3.64 4.49 -26.57
CA SER A 117 3.65 3.04 -26.34
C SER A 117 3.36 2.63 -24.88
N ASN A 118 3.52 3.55 -23.92
CA ASN A 118 3.41 3.30 -22.48
C ASN A 118 2.19 3.96 -21.80
N SER A 119 1.25 4.55 -22.56
CA SER A 119 0.04 5.19 -22.01
C SER A 119 -0.86 4.28 -21.13
N SER A 120 -0.71 2.94 -21.21
CA SER A 120 -1.36 1.98 -20.30
C SER A 120 -0.59 1.70 -18.99
N ARG A 121 0.70 2.07 -18.89
CA ARG A 121 1.59 1.78 -17.75
C ARG A 121 1.62 2.85 -16.66
N SER A 122 1.23 4.10 -16.96
CA SER A 122 1.26 5.18 -15.96
C SER A 122 0.21 5.00 -14.85
N SER A 123 -0.92 4.34 -15.13
CA SER A 123 -1.94 4.03 -14.12
C SER A 123 -1.51 2.90 -13.18
N SER A 124 -0.75 1.92 -13.66
CA SER A 124 -0.25 0.81 -12.85
C SER A 124 0.95 1.22 -11.99
N ASP A 125 1.75 2.18 -12.45
CA ASP A 125 2.88 2.74 -11.69
C ASP A 125 2.44 3.38 -10.37
N GLY A 126 1.33 4.15 -10.37
CA GLY A 126 0.84 4.78 -9.15
C GLY A 126 0.38 3.81 -8.07
N MET A 127 -0.33 2.75 -8.46
CA MET A 127 -0.76 1.71 -7.53
C MET A 127 0.43 0.86 -7.07
N TYR A 128 1.36 0.55 -7.98
CA TYR A 128 2.60 -0.14 -7.64
C TYR A 128 3.41 0.66 -6.60
N ALA A 129 3.58 1.96 -6.81
CA ALA A 129 4.27 2.86 -5.91
C ALA A 129 3.58 2.94 -4.53
N TYR A 130 2.24 3.03 -4.52
CA TYR A 130 1.46 2.98 -3.28
C TYR A 130 1.70 1.69 -2.50
N THR A 131 1.59 0.53 -3.16
CA THR A 131 1.78 -0.78 -2.53
C THR A 131 3.24 -0.97 -2.08
N SER A 132 4.20 -0.46 -2.85
CA SER A 132 5.62 -0.46 -2.48
C SER A 132 5.88 0.35 -1.21
N LEU A 133 5.26 1.53 -1.07
CA LEU A 133 5.33 2.32 0.15
C LEU A 133 4.69 1.58 1.34
N GLN A 134 3.52 0.96 1.14
CA GLN A 134 2.88 0.16 2.20
C GLN A 134 3.80 -0.97 2.66
N ALA A 135 4.38 -1.72 1.73
CA ALA A 135 5.32 -2.80 2.03
C ALA A 135 6.58 -2.28 2.77
N ALA A 136 7.14 -1.16 2.32
CA ALA A 136 8.30 -0.55 2.96
C ALA A 136 8.01 -0.09 4.40
N LEU A 137 6.81 0.44 4.66
CA LEU A 137 6.38 0.83 6.02
C LEU A 137 6.09 -0.38 6.90
N MET A 138 5.59 -1.49 6.34
CA MET A 138 5.35 -2.73 7.10
C MET A 138 6.65 -3.37 7.62
N ASP A 139 7.75 -3.22 6.89
CA ASP A 139 9.07 -3.71 7.31
C ASP A 139 9.71 -2.85 8.42
N ARG A 140 9.13 -1.70 8.76
CA ARG A 140 9.68 -0.69 9.68
C ARG A 140 8.91 -0.65 10.99
N SER A 141 9.39 -1.38 12.00
CA SER A 141 8.81 -1.40 13.35
C SER A 141 9.00 -0.09 14.13
N ASP A 142 9.90 0.77 13.69
CA ASP A 142 10.21 2.08 14.27
C ASP A 142 9.22 3.17 13.86
N ILE A 143 8.42 2.94 12.82
CA ILE A 143 7.40 3.89 12.33
C ILE A 143 6.04 3.40 12.83
N PRO A 144 5.37 4.16 13.73
CA PRO A 144 4.04 3.78 14.17
C PRO A 144 3.05 3.91 13.01
N TYR A 145 1.99 3.10 13.02
CA TYR A 145 0.99 3.08 11.96
C TYR A 145 0.38 4.47 11.72
N ILE A 146 0.46 4.94 10.46
CA ILE A 146 -0.20 6.15 9.98
C ILE A 146 -1.12 5.74 8.81
N PRO A 147 -2.41 6.16 8.81
CA PRO A 147 -3.30 5.84 7.71
C PRO A 147 -2.82 6.49 6.41
N ILE A 148 -2.68 5.68 5.36
CA ILE A 148 -2.40 6.13 4.00
C ILE A 148 -3.72 6.17 3.23
N LEU A 149 -4.11 7.35 2.79
CA LEU A 149 -5.34 7.63 2.06
C LEU A 149 -5.03 7.69 0.57
N PRO A 150 -5.47 6.71 -0.24
CA PRO A 150 -5.27 6.77 -1.68
C PRO A 150 -6.12 7.90 -2.28
N LEU A 151 -5.51 8.69 -3.15
CA LEU A 151 -6.13 9.77 -3.88
C LEU A 151 -6.01 9.49 -5.37
N GLY A 152 -7.13 9.17 -6.03
CA GLY A 152 -7.15 8.92 -7.47
C GLY A 152 -6.73 10.16 -8.25
N THR A 153 -7.56 11.21 -8.20
CA THR A 153 -7.34 12.46 -8.93
C THR A 153 -7.16 13.63 -7.99
N LEU A 154 -6.23 14.52 -8.33
CA LEU A 154 -5.87 15.66 -7.50
C LEU A 154 -7.05 16.62 -7.21
N SER A 155 -8.01 16.75 -8.13
CA SER A 155 -9.21 17.59 -7.95
C SER A 155 -10.09 17.17 -6.77
N THR A 156 -10.04 15.89 -6.37
CA THR A 156 -10.86 15.34 -5.28
C THR A 156 -10.23 15.49 -3.90
N LEU A 157 -8.99 15.99 -3.83
CA LEU A 157 -8.26 16.18 -2.57
C LEU A 157 -9.04 17.01 -1.54
N PRO A 158 -9.64 18.18 -1.86
CA PRO A 158 -10.33 18.97 -0.86
C PRO A 158 -11.52 18.22 -0.23
N ASP A 159 -12.26 17.45 -1.03
CA ASP A 159 -13.39 16.65 -0.55
C ASP A 159 -12.94 15.49 0.32
N LEU A 160 -11.84 14.83 -0.05
CA LEU A 160 -11.21 13.79 0.77
C LEU A 160 -10.80 14.35 2.14
N LEU A 161 -10.10 15.49 2.17
CA LEU A 161 -9.67 16.15 3.40
C LEU A 161 -10.86 16.53 4.28
N LYS A 162 -11.93 17.08 3.70
CA LYS A 162 -13.17 17.41 4.43
C LYS A 162 -13.80 16.17 5.04
N ARG A 163 -14.03 15.12 4.25
CA ARG A 163 -14.67 13.88 4.72
C ARG A 163 -13.88 13.25 5.85
N HIS A 164 -12.56 13.15 5.68
CA HIS A 164 -11.67 12.57 6.68
C HIS A 164 -11.64 13.42 7.97
N THR A 165 -11.52 14.75 7.85
CA THR A 165 -11.56 15.66 8.99
C THR A 165 -12.89 15.57 9.75
N SER A 166 -14.02 15.57 9.04
CA SER A 166 -15.34 15.42 9.65
C SER A 166 -15.55 14.05 10.30
N SER A 167 -14.90 13.00 9.81
CA SER A 167 -14.89 11.69 10.46
C SER A 167 -14.13 11.74 11.78
N MET A 168 -12.92 12.30 11.76
CA MET A 168 -12.04 12.43 12.93
C MET A 168 -12.57 13.38 14.00
N ALA A 169 -13.36 14.38 13.61
CA ALA A 169 -14.01 15.32 14.52
C ALA A 169 -15.22 14.71 15.24
N ARG A 170 -15.98 13.81 14.58
CA ARG A 170 -17.21 13.22 15.14
C ARG A 170 -16.96 12.11 16.15
N SER A 171 -15.82 11.43 16.07
CA SER A 171 -15.40 10.45 17.07
C SER A 171 -13.88 10.32 17.00
N PRO A 172 -13.15 10.41 18.13
CA PRO A 172 -11.78 9.90 18.13
C PRO A 172 -11.84 8.43 17.69
N PRO A 173 -10.93 7.96 16.83
CA PRO A 173 -10.92 6.57 16.40
C PRO A 173 -10.93 5.71 17.66
N LYS A 174 -12.03 4.95 17.86
CA LYS A 174 -12.10 4.01 18.97
C LYS A 174 -10.88 3.12 18.82
N ALA A 175 -9.98 3.14 19.81
CA ALA A 175 -8.87 2.22 19.85
C ALA A 175 -9.44 0.83 19.55
N ILE A 176 -8.97 0.20 18.48
CA ILE A 176 -9.42 -1.14 18.11
C ILE A 176 -9.14 -1.99 19.34
N SER A 177 -10.19 -2.43 20.03
CA SER A 177 -10.08 -3.06 21.35
C SER A 177 -9.20 -4.32 21.31
N ARG A 178 -9.07 -4.90 20.13
CA ARG A 178 -8.14 -5.97 19.81
C ARG A 178 -7.69 -5.84 18.35
N PRO A 179 -6.52 -5.26 18.05
CA PRO A 179 -6.00 -5.29 16.69
C PRO A 179 -5.86 -6.76 16.23
N PRO A 180 -6.18 -7.08 14.97
CA PRO A 180 -5.99 -8.42 14.45
C PRO A 180 -4.51 -8.80 14.59
N LYS A 181 -4.22 -9.99 15.12
CA LYS A 181 -2.83 -10.44 15.24
C LYS A 181 -2.30 -10.76 13.84
N SER A 182 -1.01 -10.56 13.61
CA SER A 182 -0.35 -10.92 12.35
C SER A 182 -0.63 -12.37 11.93
N LEU A 183 -0.67 -13.29 12.91
CA LEU A 183 -1.03 -14.69 12.69
C LEU A 183 -2.49 -14.87 12.25
N ASP A 184 -3.42 -14.06 12.77
CA ASP A 184 -4.84 -14.13 12.38
C ASP A 184 -5.00 -13.69 10.91
N LEU A 185 -4.21 -12.72 10.46
CA LEU A 185 -4.17 -12.27 9.07
C LEU A 185 -3.46 -13.29 8.17
N LEU A 186 -2.33 -13.85 8.60
CA LEU A 186 -1.63 -14.89 7.84
C LEU A 186 -2.54 -16.08 7.54
N ARG A 187 -3.48 -16.38 8.44
CA ARG A 187 -4.44 -17.46 8.24
C ARG A 187 -5.40 -17.25 7.06
N LEU A 188 -5.56 -16.00 6.62
CA LEU A 188 -6.38 -15.62 5.47
C LEU A 188 -5.60 -15.63 4.16
N CYS A 189 -4.27 -15.78 4.18
CA CYS A 189 -3.42 -15.83 2.99
C CYS A 189 -3.42 -17.23 2.35
N THR A 190 -4.60 -17.73 1.98
CA THR A 190 -4.84 -19.04 1.38
C THR A 190 -6.11 -19.00 0.52
N ALA A 191 -6.23 -19.88 -0.49
CA ALA A 191 -7.27 -19.81 -1.52
C ALA A 191 -8.72 -20.10 -1.05
N ASN A 192 -8.96 -20.32 0.25
CA ASN A 192 -10.19 -20.74 0.96
C ASN A 192 -10.26 -22.25 1.27
N PRO A 193 -10.62 -22.67 2.51
CA PRO A 193 -10.96 -21.90 3.71
C PRO A 193 -9.73 -21.32 4.45
N PRO A 194 -9.89 -20.44 5.47
CA PRO A 194 -8.77 -19.96 6.29
C PRO A 194 -7.93 -21.11 6.83
N MET A 195 -6.60 -21.00 6.71
CA MET A 195 -5.73 -22.12 7.06
C MET A 195 -5.80 -22.43 8.57
N PRO A 196 -5.56 -23.70 8.95
CA PRO A 196 -5.43 -24.09 10.34
C PRO A 196 -4.34 -23.29 11.07
N GLN A 197 -4.51 -23.08 12.37
CA GLN A 197 -3.54 -22.35 13.18
C GLN A 197 -2.15 -22.99 13.16
N GLN A 198 -2.08 -24.32 13.13
CA GLN A 198 -0.83 -25.07 13.01
C GLN A 198 -0.09 -24.76 11.69
N THR A 199 -0.81 -24.67 10.59
CA THR A 199 -0.27 -24.32 9.27
C THR A 199 0.31 -22.91 9.28
N ALA A 200 -0.37 -21.96 9.93
CA ALA A 200 0.13 -20.60 10.09
C ALA A 200 1.42 -20.53 10.94
N TYR A 201 1.54 -21.33 12.00
CA TYR A 201 2.77 -21.42 12.79
C TYR A 201 3.94 -21.99 11.98
N ILE A 202 3.69 -23.08 11.25
CA ILE A 202 4.71 -23.69 10.39
C ILE A 202 5.17 -22.68 9.32
N LEU A 203 4.24 -21.94 8.72
CA LEU A 203 4.57 -20.88 7.77
C LEU A 203 5.41 -19.77 8.40
N SER A 204 5.05 -19.28 9.59
CA SER A 204 5.84 -18.24 10.28
C SER A 204 7.24 -18.72 10.68
N ASP A 205 7.41 -20.01 10.97
CA ASP A 205 8.71 -20.59 11.31
C ASP A 205 9.59 -20.82 10.08
N LEU A 206 8.99 -21.20 8.95
CA LEU A 206 9.71 -21.44 7.69
C LEU A 206 10.07 -20.14 6.97
N PHE A 207 9.21 -19.13 7.05
CA PHE A 207 9.33 -17.85 6.36
C PHE A 207 9.31 -16.70 7.37
N PRO A 208 10.47 -16.08 7.67
CA PRO A 208 10.60 -14.94 8.58
C PRO A 208 9.80 -13.69 8.15
N GLY A 209 9.33 -13.63 6.90
CA GLY A 209 8.53 -12.52 6.40
C GLY A 209 7.72 -12.86 5.15
N LEU A 210 6.65 -12.10 4.92
CA LEU A 210 5.72 -12.29 3.78
C LEU A 210 6.43 -12.13 2.43
N ARG A 211 7.47 -11.29 2.34
CA ARG A 211 8.26 -11.13 1.11
C ARG A 211 8.93 -12.43 0.68
N GLU A 212 9.51 -13.16 1.62
CA GLU A 212 10.17 -14.43 1.30
C GLU A 212 9.15 -15.50 0.92
N LEU A 213 8.01 -15.56 1.64
CA LEU A 213 6.90 -16.45 1.31
C LEU A 213 6.36 -16.17 -0.11
N ALA A 214 6.04 -14.91 -0.42
CA ALA A 214 5.54 -14.50 -1.71
C ALA A 214 6.53 -14.87 -2.83
N THR A 215 7.82 -14.53 -2.66
CA THR A 215 8.86 -14.86 -3.63
C THR A 215 8.98 -16.37 -3.84
N ALA A 216 8.90 -17.17 -2.77
CA ALA A 216 8.94 -18.62 -2.86
C ALA A 216 7.74 -19.13 -3.67
N CYS A 217 6.52 -18.69 -3.37
CA CYS A 217 5.29 -19.12 -4.06
C CYS A 217 5.26 -18.71 -5.54
N THR A 218 5.71 -17.50 -5.88
CA THR A 218 5.68 -16.97 -7.26
C THR A 218 6.84 -17.48 -8.12
N SER A 219 7.97 -17.89 -7.52
CA SER A 219 9.12 -18.44 -8.25
C SER A 219 8.90 -19.85 -8.83
N ILE A 220 7.79 -20.50 -8.49
CA ILE A 220 7.44 -21.84 -9.00
C ILE A 220 6.87 -21.71 -10.43
N SER A 221 7.77 -21.66 -11.41
CA SER A 221 7.47 -21.68 -12.83
C SER A 221 6.74 -22.98 -13.24
N SER A 222 5.54 -22.82 -13.82
CA SER A 222 4.72 -23.76 -14.60
C SER A 222 4.67 -25.25 -14.20
N ALA A 223 3.51 -25.70 -13.68
CA ALA A 223 3.00 -27.06 -13.88
C ALA A 223 1.45 -27.07 -13.79
N PRO A 224 0.77 -27.89 -14.60
CA PRO A 224 -0.68 -27.85 -14.81
C PRO A 224 -1.41 -28.56 -13.66
N GLY A 225 -2.18 -27.82 -12.88
CA GLY A 225 -2.94 -28.40 -11.77
C GLY A 225 -3.40 -27.33 -10.79
N SER A 226 -4.11 -26.31 -11.28
CA SER A 226 -4.82 -25.38 -10.40
C SER A 226 -6.03 -26.11 -9.80
N SER A 227 -6.21 -25.97 -8.50
CA SER A 227 -7.33 -26.54 -7.72
C SER A 227 -8.65 -25.80 -7.96
N SER A 228 -8.61 -24.66 -8.65
CA SER A 228 -9.71 -23.72 -8.77
C SER A 228 -10.89 -24.28 -9.59
N PRO A 229 -12.16 -24.00 -9.22
CA PRO A 229 -13.33 -24.28 -10.06
C PRO A 229 -13.21 -23.68 -11.47
N SER A 230 -12.54 -22.53 -11.60
CA SER A 230 -12.27 -21.86 -12.88
C SER A 230 -11.26 -22.63 -13.74
N ALA A 231 -10.25 -23.25 -13.11
CA ALA A 231 -9.29 -24.12 -13.81
C ALA A 231 -9.93 -25.45 -14.24
N ARG A 232 -10.80 -26.03 -13.39
CA ARG A 232 -11.59 -27.22 -13.73
C ARG A 232 -12.47 -27.02 -14.98
N ALA A 233 -13.05 -25.82 -15.13
CA ALA A 233 -13.85 -25.47 -16.30
C ALA A 233 -13.01 -25.40 -17.59
N ALA A 234 -11.75 -24.94 -17.50
CA ALA A 234 -10.84 -24.90 -18.65
C ALA A 234 -10.32 -26.30 -19.04
N THR A 235 -10.13 -27.20 -18.07
CA THR A 235 -9.66 -28.58 -18.32
C THR A 235 -10.76 -29.53 -18.82
N GLY A 236 -12.03 -29.12 -18.84
CA GLY A 236 -13.15 -29.95 -19.32
C GLY A 236 -13.15 -30.26 -20.82
N LEU A 237 -12.20 -29.71 -21.59
CA LEU A 237 -12.10 -29.90 -23.04
C LEU A 237 -10.99 -30.88 -23.50
N LEU A 238 -10.20 -31.45 -22.58
CA LEU A 238 -9.15 -32.39 -22.93
C LEU A 238 -9.28 -33.67 -22.10
N SER A 239 -10.00 -34.63 -22.67
CA SER A 239 -10.09 -36.00 -22.17
C SER A 239 -8.88 -36.82 -22.60
N SER A 240 -8.43 -37.68 -21.68
CA SER A 240 -7.64 -38.91 -21.87
C SER A 240 -6.23 -38.79 -22.42
N GLN A 241 -5.22 -38.86 -21.53
CA GLN A 241 -4.27 -39.98 -21.44
C GLN A 241 -3.08 -39.63 -20.53
N ASP A 242 -2.70 -40.66 -19.76
CA ASP A 242 -1.36 -40.95 -19.24
C ASP A 242 -0.78 -40.11 -18.09
N THR A 243 -1.04 -40.68 -16.90
CA THR A 243 -0.08 -40.93 -15.82
C THR A 243 1.36 -41.19 -16.31
N GLU A 244 2.33 -40.68 -15.53
CA GLU A 244 3.79 -40.89 -15.62
C GLU A 244 4.60 -39.87 -16.45
N MET A 245 5.18 -38.87 -15.77
CA MET A 245 6.64 -38.73 -15.64
C MET A 245 7.00 -37.42 -14.93
N LEU A 246 7.72 -37.56 -13.80
CA LEU A 246 8.48 -36.50 -13.15
C LEU A 246 9.60 -36.02 -14.11
N GLY A 247 9.31 -34.97 -14.86
CA GLY A 247 10.24 -34.26 -15.74
C GLY A 247 11.11 -33.27 -14.98
N MET A 248 12.32 -33.71 -14.69
CA MET A 248 13.46 -32.97 -14.19
C MET A 248 13.75 -31.72 -15.05
N SER A 249 13.72 -30.52 -14.45
CA SER A 249 14.41 -29.36 -15.02
C SER A 249 15.18 -28.65 -13.92
N THR A 250 16.48 -28.92 -13.91
CA THR A 250 17.51 -28.29 -13.09
C THR A 250 18.03 -27.04 -13.79
N GLN A 251 18.41 -26.05 -12.98
CA GLN A 251 18.97 -24.71 -13.30
C GLN A 251 17.86 -23.64 -13.39
N THR A 252 17.75 -22.66 -12.48
CA THR A 252 18.79 -21.78 -11.93
C THR A 252 18.45 -21.21 -10.53
N SER A 253 19.39 -21.33 -9.59
CA SER A 253 19.71 -20.35 -8.52
C SER A 253 18.63 -19.76 -7.57
N HIS A 254 17.74 -20.57 -6.97
CA HIS A 254 17.06 -20.20 -5.70
C HIS A 254 16.88 -21.41 -4.77
N ALA A 255 18.00 -21.92 -4.22
CA ALA A 255 17.99 -23.09 -3.32
C ALA A 255 17.25 -22.88 -1.98
N GLY A 256 16.87 -21.64 -1.63
CA GLY A 256 16.15 -21.33 -0.39
C GLY A 256 14.63 -21.55 -0.46
N GLY A 257 13.96 -20.91 -1.42
CA GLY A 257 12.49 -20.85 -1.46
C GLY A 257 11.83 -22.19 -1.78
N TYR A 258 12.31 -22.90 -2.81
CA TYR A 258 11.76 -24.20 -3.20
C TYR A 258 11.95 -25.26 -2.10
N GLY A 259 13.11 -25.25 -1.41
CA GLY A 259 13.38 -26.16 -0.30
C GLY A 259 12.43 -25.93 0.88
N LYS A 260 12.12 -24.66 1.20
CA LYS A 260 11.15 -24.30 2.24
C LYS A 260 9.72 -24.71 1.87
N LEU A 261 9.32 -24.56 0.61
CA LEU A 261 8.01 -25.01 0.13
C LEU A 261 7.87 -26.53 0.12
N LYS A 262 8.93 -27.25 -0.24
CA LYS A 262 8.96 -28.71 -0.12
C LYS A 262 8.78 -29.13 1.34
N ARG A 263 9.50 -28.49 2.26
CA ARG A 263 9.37 -28.73 3.70
C ARG A 263 7.98 -28.39 4.23
N LEU A 264 7.36 -27.31 3.74
CA LEU A 264 5.97 -26.98 4.05
C LEU A 264 5.05 -28.13 3.64
N ARG A 265 5.14 -28.59 2.39
CA ARG A 265 4.37 -29.72 1.86
C ARG A 265 4.49 -30.98 2.71
N ASP A 266 5.71 -31.31 3.14
CA ASP A 266 5.99 -32.49 3.96
C ASP A 266 5.35 -32.37 5.37
N LEU A 267 5.15 -31.16 5.88
CA LEU A 267 4.62 -30.91 7.23
C LEU A 267 3.10 -30.73 7.27
N VAL A 268 2.50 -30.09 6.26
CA VAL A 268 1.06 -29.73 6.26
C VAL A 268 0.22 -30.51 5.25
N GLY A 269 0.89 -31.28 4.39
CA GLY A 269 0.27 -32.03 3.30
C GLY A 269 0.22 -31.25 1.98
N GLU A 270 0.00 -31.99 0.90
CA GLU A 270 0.02 -31.45 -0.47
C GLU A 270 -1.08 -30.41 -0.71
N GLN A 271 -2.32 -30.71 -0.33
CA GLN A 271 -3.45 -29.81 -0.57
C GLN A 271 -3.29 -28.44 0.10
N GLN A 272 -2.93 -28.41 1.39
CA GLN A 272 -2.77 -27.14 2.10
C GLN A 272 -1.58 -26.34 1.56
N CYS A 273 -0.51 -27.01 1.13
CA CYS A 273 0.61 -26.34 0.47
C CYS A 273 0.19 -25.74 -0.87
N LEU A 274 -0.64 -26.43 -1.65
CA LEU A 274 -1.20 -25.92 -2.90
C LEU A 274 -2.12 -24.72 -2.66
N ASP A 275 -3.04 -24.79 -1.70
CA ASP A 275 -3.97 -23.68 -1.41
C ASP A 275 -3.23 -22.38 -1.03
N VAL A 276 -2.09 -22.50 -0.32
CA VAL A 276 -1.20 -21.36 -0.01
C VAL A 276 -0.53 -20.86 -1.29
N VAL A 277 0.08 -21.74 -2.09
CA VAL A 277 0.77 -21.34 -3.33
C VAL A 277 -0.20 -20.70 -4.33
N ASP A 278 -1.40 -21.25 -4.48
CA ASP A 278 -2.45 -20.78 -5.39
C ASP A 278 -2.90 -19.37 -5.01
N PHE A 279 -3.11 -19.08 -3.71
CA PHE A 279 -3.42 -17.73 -3.23
C PHE A 279 -2.37 -16.69 -3.67
N TRP A 280 -1.09 -16.98 -3.43
CA TRP A 280 -0.01 -16.07 -3.77
C TRP A 280 0.27 -15.99 -5.28
N ARG A 281 -0.25 -16.92 -6.08
CA ARG A 281 -0.09 -16.97 -7.54
C ARG A 281 -1.23 -16.26 -8.27
N GLU A 282 -2.48 -16.62 -7.96
CA GLU A 282 -3.67 -16.16 -8.68
C GLU A 282 -4.08 -14.72 -8.28
N GLU A 283 -3.81 -14.31 -7.03
CA GLU A 283 -4.18 -12.95 -6.57
C GLU A 283 -3.27 -11.84 -7.14
N TRP A 284 -2.14 -12.20 -7.77
CA TRP A 284 -1.24 -11.28 -8.47
C TRP A 284 -1.52 -11.18 -9.99
N THR A 285 -2.41 -12.01 -10.53
CA THR A 285 -2.80 -12.02 -11.96
C THR A 285 -4.20 -11.43 -12.20
N ALA A 286 -4.61 -10.44 -11.40
CA ALA A 286 -5.78 -9.64 -11.73
C ALA A 286 -5.42 -8.67 -12.87
N ASP A 287 -5.76 -9.08 -14.10
CA ASP A 287 -5.74 -8.27 -15.33
C ASP A 287 -6.58 -6.98 -15.21
#